data_AF-A0A2V7ZYW4-F1
#
_entry.id   AF-A0A2V7ZYW4-F1
#
_cell.length_a   1.000
_cell.length_b   1.000
_cell.length_c   1.000
_cell.angle_alpha   90.00
_cell.angle_beta   90.00
_cell.angle_gamma   90.00
#
_symmetry.space_group_name_H-M   'P 1'
#
loop_
_entity.id
_entity.type
_entity.pdbx_description
1 polymer ?
#
loop_
_entity_poly.entity_id
_entity_poly.type
_entity_poly.pdbx_seq_one_letter_code
_entity_poly.pdbx_strand_id
1 'polypeptide(L)'
;DVQMGSEKLKDRARRIITIVTGLEYEDADKLLRRAHWNVKAAIVMQKSGAGYQKALARLRHAHDFVRDAIGEDVEERLKELLKVG
;
A
#
# COMPACT_ATOMS: atom_id res chain seq x y z
N ASP A 1 6.61 19.89 16.73
CA ASP A 1 5.44 18.98 16.77
C ASP A 1 5.52 17.88 15.74
N VAL A 2 5.81 16.64 16.18
CA VAL A 2 5.47 15.46 15.38
C VAL A 2 4.00 15.17 15.67
N GLN A 3 3.16 15.44 14.67
CA GLN A 3 1.72 15.43 14.79
C GLN A 3 1.23 14.01 15.05
N MET A 4 0.51 13.82 16.16
CA MET A 4 -0.17 12.58 16.53
C MET A 4 -1.00 11.96 15.39
N GLY A 5 -1.49 12.80 14.45
CA GLY A 5 -2.16 12.36 13.23
C GLY A 5 -1.27 11.59 12.25
N SER A 6 0.00 11.97 12.09
CA SER A 6 0.94 11.26 11.21
C SER A 6 1.21 9.84 11.72
N GLU A 7 1.42 9.67 13.02
CA GLU A 7 1.66 8.34 13.60
C GLU A 7 0.44 7.42 13.48
N LYS A 8 -0.78 7.95 13.68
CA LYS A 8 -2.03 7.19 13.43
C LYS A 8 -2.18 6.79 11.96
N LEU A 9 -1.87 7.69 11.03
CA LEU A 9 -1.92 7.39 9.59
C LEU A 9 -0.89 6.32 9.19
N LYS A 10 0.32 6.39 9.74
CA LYS A 10 1.37 5.39 9.51
C LYS A 10 0.98 4.03 10.08
N ASP A 11 0.43 3.98 11.29
CA ASP A 11 -0.05 2.74 11.90
C ASP A 11 -1.16 2.10 11.07
N ARG A 12 -2.12 2.91 10.64
CA ARG A 12 -3.18 2.47 9.72
C ARG A 12 -2.60 1.93 8.42
N ALA A 13 -1.65 2.64 7.80
CA ALA A 13 -1.01 2.18 6.57
C ALA A 13 -0.34 0.81 6.77
N ARG A 14 0.40 0.62 7.88
CA ARG A 14 1.03 -0.67 8.22
C ARG A 14 0.00 -1.78 8.36
N ARG A 15 -1.10 -1.53 9.08
CA ARG A 15 -2.19 -2.50 9.26
C ARG A 15 -2.83 -2.90 7.93
N ILE A 16 -3.05 -1.96 7.01
CA ILE A 16 -3.58 -2.26 5.67
C ILE A 16 -2.61 -3.16 4.91
N ILE A 17 -1.31 -2.85 4.92
CA ILE A 17 -0.31 -3.68 4.25
C ILE A 17 -0.27 -5.08 4.84
N THR A 18 -0.25 -5.23 6.16
CA THR A 18 -0.29 -6.54 6.82
C THR A 18 -1.52 -7.34 6.41
N ILE A 19 -2.72 -6.74 6.40
CA ILE A 19 -3.95 -7.43 6.01
C ILE A 19 -3.94 -7.87 4.54
N VAL A 20 -3.48 -7.00 3.63
CA VAL A 20 -3.54 -7.26 2.18
C VAL A 20 -2.42 -8.16 1.68
N THR A 21 -1.24 -8.06 2.29
CA THR A 21 -0.02 -8.75 1.82
C THR A 21 0.38 -9.93 2.69
N GLY A 22 -0.17 -10.05 3.91
CA GLY A 22 0.24 -11.05 4.90
C GLY A 22 1.59 -10.76 5.57
N LEU A 23 2.24 -9.63 5.27
CA LEU A 23 3.51 -9.24 5.87
C LEU A 23 3.36 -8.91 7.35
N GLU A 24 4.35 -9.28 8.14
CA GLU A 24 4.47 -8.83 9.51
C GLU A 24 4.66 -7.31 9.59
N TYR A 25 4.34 -6.75 10.75
CA TYR A 25 4.29 -5.30 10.96
C TYR A 25 5.61 -4.59 10.62
N GLU A 26 6.75 -5.20 10.95
CA GLU A 26 8.07 -4.63 10.65
C GLU A 26 8.36 -4.61 9.15
N ASP A 27 8.00 -5.66 8.43
CA ASP A 27 8.20 -5.73 6.98
C ASP A 27 7.21 -4.84 6.24
N ALA A 28 5.99 -4.67 6.77
CA ALA A 28 5.05 -3.66 6.31
C ALA A 28 5.62 -2.24 6.47
N ASP A 29 6.27 -1.91 7.60
CA ASP A 29 6.92 -0.62 7.80
C ASP A 29 8.06 -0.40 6.81
N LYS A 30 8.95 -1.39 6.64
CA LYS A 30 10.06 -1.32 5.66
C LYS A 30 9.53 -1.12 4.24
N LEU A 31 8.50 -1.86 3.85
CA LEU A 31 7.86 -1.75 2.54
C LEU A 31 7.24 -0.35 2.34
N LEU A 32 6.52 0.17 3.33
CA LEU A 32 5.91 1.50 3.28
C LEU A 32 6.96 2.60 3.17
N ARG A 33 8.08 2.51 3.90
CA ARG A 33 9.19 3.46 3.75
C ARG A 33 9.75 3.46 2.34
N ARG A 34 9.97 2.28 1.75
CA ARG A 34 10.42 2.13 0.36
C ARG A 34 9.40 2.65 -0.66
N ALA A 35 8.12 2.60 -0.30
CA ALA A 35 7.02 3.12 -1.10
C ALA A 35 6.69 4.60 -0.80
N HIS A 36 7.53 5.31 -0.04
CA HIS A 36 7.29 6.69 0.37
C HIS A 36 5.91 6.91 1.02
N TRP A 37 5.51 5.97 1.88
CA TRP A 37 4.21 5.93 2.56
C TRP A 37 2.98 5.86 1.64
N ASN A 38 3.16 5.47 0.37
CA ASN A 38 2.06 5.21 -0.54
C ASN A 38 1.61 3.74 -0.44
N VAL A 39 0.42 3.51 0.13
CA VAL A 39 -0.15 2.16 0.36
C VAL A 39 -0.37 1.40 -0.94
N LYS A 40 -0.91 2.05 -1.98
CA LYS A 40 -1.16 1.40 -3.28
C LYS A 40 0.15 0.96 -3.93
N ALA A 41 1.15 1.84 -3.92
CA ALA A 41 2.46 1.53 -4.46
C ALA A 41 3.13 0.39 -3.68
N ALA A 42 3.04 0.39 -2.35
CA ALA A 42 3.54 -0.70 -1.51
C ALA A 42 2.91 -2.06 -1.86
N ILE A 43 1.59 -2.12 -2.02
CA ILE A 43 0.89 -3.36 -2.42
C ILE A 43 1.37 -3.84 -3.79
N VAL A 44 1.44 -2.93 -4.78
CA VAL A 44 1.94 -3.27 -6.12
C VAL A 44 3.39 -3.73 -6.06
N MET A 45 4.26 -3.06 -5.30
CA MET A 45 5.65 -3.46 -5.11
C MET A 45 5.77 -4.88 -4.56
N GLN A 46 5.01 -5.21 -3.51
CA GLN A 46 5.05 -6.53 -2.88
C GLN A 46 4.51 -7.63 -3.80
N LYS A 47 3.34 -7.41 -4.40
CA LYS A 47 2.65 -8.43 -5.21
C LYS A 47 3.33 -8.68 -6.54
N SER A 48 3.96 -7.65 -7.11
CA SER A 48 4.52 -7.72 -8.46
C SER A 48 6.06 -7.75 -8.51
N GLY A 49 6.72 -7.75 -7.35
CA GLY A 49 8.18 -7.72 -7.20
C GLY A 49 8.86 -6.44 -7.73
N ALA A 50 8.07 -5.43 -8.11
CA ALA A 50 8.58 -4.22 -8.74
C ALA A 50 9.19 -3.24 -7.73
N GLY A 51 10.20 -2.49 -8.17
CA GLY A 51 10.65 -1.30 -7.46
C GLY A 51 9.62 -0.17 -7.53
N TYR A 52 9.75 0.82 -6.64
CA TYR A 52 8.80 1.93 -6.48
C TYR A 52 8.42 2.63 -7.79
N GLN A 53 9.40 3.00 -8.62
CA GLN A 53 9.14 3.68 -9.90
C GLN A 53 8.32 2.84 -10.87
N LYS A 54 8.59 1.53 -10.94
CA LYS A 54 7.82 0.60 -11.78
C LYS A 54 6.41 0.39 -11.23
N ALA A 55 6.27 0.33 -9.90
CA ALA A 55 4.96 0.23 -9.25
C ALA A 55 4.10 1.47 -9.52
N LEU A 56 4.67 2.68 -9.45
CA LEU A 56 3.98 3.91 -9.83
C LEU A 56 3.61 3.94 -11.31
N ALA A 57 4.50 3.48 -12.20
CA ALA A 57 4.18 3.38 -13.62
C ALA A 57 2.98 2.44 -13.85
N ARG A 58 2.98 1.26 -13.23
CA ARG A 58 1.85 0.32 -13.28
C ARG A 58 0.56 0.95 -12.78
N LEU A 59 0.59 1.62 -11.63
CA LEU A 59 -0.57 2.34 -11.10
C LEU A 59 -1.09 3.40 -12.07
N ARG A 60 -0.22 4.21 -12.67
CA ARG A 60 -0.65 5.22 -13.66
C ARG A 60 -1.32 4.59 -14.87
N HIS A 61 -0.77 3.51 -15.41
CA HIS A 61 -1.39 2.77 -16.53
C HIS A 61 -2.70 2.11 -16.13
N ALA A 62 -2.85 1.79 -14.86
CA ALA A 62 -4.02 1.18 -14.24
C ALA A 62 -5.00 2.21 -13.66
N HIS A 63 -4.89 3.51 -14.00
CA HIS A 63 -5.75 4.57 -13.44
C HIS A 63 -5.84 4.56 -11.90
N ASP A 64 -4.71 4.29 -11.23
CA ASP A 64 -4.55 4.13 -9.78
C ASP A 64 -5.37 2.97 -9.15
N PHE A 65 -5.88 2.05 -9.96
CA PHE A 65 -6.51 0.81 -9.46
C PHE A 65 -5.43 -0.25 -9.19
N VAL A 66 -5.37 -0.74 -7.95
CA VAL A 66 -4.38 -1.75 -7.57
C VAL A 66 -4.67 -3.06 -8.27
N ARG A 67 -5.96 -3.42 -8.39
CA ARG A 67 -6.38 -4.63 -9.10
C ARG A 67 -5.86 -4.69 -10.53
N ASP A 68 -5.90 -3.57 -11.25
CA ASP A 68 -5.51 -3.51 -12.66
C ASP A 68 -3.98 -3.47 -12.77
N ALA A 69 -3.29 -2.91 -11.75
CA ALA A 69 -1.84 -2.86 -11.69
C ALA A 69 -1.17 -4.22 -11.39
N ILE A 70 -1.85 -5.15 -10.70
CA ILE A 70 -1.32 -6.49 -10.36
C ILE A 70 -2.11 -7.66 -10.95
N GLY A 71 -3.28 -7.43 -11.54
CA GLY A 71 -4.16 -8.47 -12.08
C GLY A 71 -4.87 -9.32 -11.02
N GLU A 72 -5.06 -8.82 -9.80
CA GLU A 72 -5.73 -9.53 -8.70
C GLU A 72 -6.99 -8.76 -8.23
N ASP A 73 -8.05 -9.47 -7.85
CA ASP A 73 -9.24 -8.86 -7.26
C ASP A 73 -9.04 -8.53 -5.77
N VAL A 74 -8.29 -7.46 -5.50
CA VAL A 74 -8.01 -6.95 -4.14
C VAL A 74 -8.62 -5.57 -3.87
N GLU A 75 -9.24 -4.96 -4.88
CA GLU A 75 -9.63 -3.55 -4.85
C GLU A 75 -10.80 -3.28 -3.89
N GLU A 76 -11.82 -4.15 -3.85
CA GLU A 76 -12.98 -3.92 -2.98
C GLU A 76 -12.59 -3.95 -1.50
N ARG A 77 -11.78 -4.94 -1.09
CA ARG A 77 -11.24 -4.99 0.27
C ARG A 77 -10.34 -3.79 0.58
N LEU A 78 -9.52 -3.37 -0.38
CA LEU A 78 -8.63 -2.22 -0.18
C LEU A 78 -9.43 -0.91 -0.01
N LYS A 79 -10.47 -0.70 -0.80
CA LYS A 79 -11.37 0.45 -0.67
C LYS A 79 -12.06 0.48 0.69
N GLU A 80 -12.56 -0.65 1.18
CA GLU A 80 -13.13 -0.75 2.53
C GLU A 80 -12.10 -0.31 3.58
N LEU A 81 -10.90 -0.88 3.56
CA LEU A 81 -9.83 -0.56 4.52
C LEU A 81 -9.36 0.90 4.44
N LEU A 82 -9.35 1.50 3.25
CA LEU A 82 -9.01 2.91 3.01
C LEU A 82 -10.16 3.88 3.33
N LYS A 83 -11.41 3.43 3.36
CA LYS A 83 -12.56 4.24 3.80
C LYS A 83 -12.76 4.23 5.32
N VAL A 84 -12.28 3.22 6.03
CA VAL A 84 -12.36 3.14 7.50
C VAL A 84 -11.29 4.03 8.15
N GLY A 85 -11.56 5.33 8.30
CA GLY A 85 -10.77 6.24 9.13
C GLY A 85 -11.38 7.60 9.31
#